data_AF-A0AAC9JNW3-F1
#
_entry.id   AF-A0AAC9JNW3-F1
#
_cell.length_a   1.000
_cell.length_b   1.000
_cell.length_c   1.000
_cell.angle_alpha   90.00
_cell.angle_beta   90.00
_cell.angle_gamma   90.00
#
_symmetry.space_group_name_H-M   'P 1'
#
loop_
_entity.id
_entity.type
_entity.pdbx_description
1 polymer ?
#
loop_
_entity_poly.entity_id
_entity_poly.type
_entity_poly.pdbx_seq_one_letter_code
_entity_poly.pdbx_strand_id
1 'polypeptide(L)'
;MYKGNCECQAVNFELSDAVKVSPRVPPMALSEESISEHVHDEYTLMLEADKQHVIIDSAPSTVNTLHTASGETHHVCNQCGTLLFVEKSPNVLHLKVKFLGHNQCPTW
;
A
#
# COMPACT_ATOMS: atom_id res chain seq x y z
N MET A 1 3.08 -9.43 -6.87
CA MET A 1 2.20 -9.22 -5.70
C MET A 1 2.67 -8.01 -4.91
N TYR A 2 1.76 -7.11 -4.53
CA TYR A 2 2.09 -5.91 -3.75
C TYR A 2 1.69 -6.11 -2.29
N LYS A 3 2.60 -5.77 -1.37
CA LYS A 3 2.34 -5.85 0.08
C LYS A 3 2.73 -4.55 0.76
N GLY A 4 2.08 -4.24 1.86
CA GLY A 4 2.52 -3.18 2.74
C GLY A 4 2.15 -3.48 4.18
N ASN A 5 2.78 -2.76 5.08
CA ASN A 5 2.60 -2.91 6.51
C ASN A 5 2.76 -1.56 7.19
N CYS A 6 2.15 -1.40 8.37
CA CYS A 6 2.49 -0.28 9.23
C CYS A 6 3.90 -0.43 9.81
N GLU A 7 4.44 0.66 10.36
CA GLU A 7 5.80 0.69 10.90
C GLU A 7 6.00 -0.31 12.06
N CYS A 8 4.99 -0.50 12.90
CA CYS A 8 5.03 -1.49 13.99
C CYS A 8 4.63 -2.92 13.56
N GLN A 9 4.35 -3.15 12.26
CA GLN A 9 3.96 -4.44 11.69
C GLN A 9 2.65 -5.05 12.23
N ALA A 10 1.89 -4.29 13.03
CA ALA A 10 0.61 -4.72 13.59
C ALA A 10 -0.54 -4.79 12.56
N VAL A 11 -0.36 -4.16 11.40
CA VAL A 11 -1.31 -4.16 10.29
C VAL A 11 -0.57 -4.49 9.01
N ASN A 12 -1.03 -5.50 8.29
CA ASN A 12 -0.50 -5.93 7.01
C ASN A 12 -1.60 -5.83 5.95
N PHE A 13 -1.23 -5.47 4.73
CA PHE A 13 -2.16 -5.43 3.61
C PHE A 13 -1.52 -6.01 2.36
N GLU A 14 -2.34 -6.71 1.60
CA GLU A 14 -1.95 -7.39 0.37
C GLU A 14 -2.92 -7.01 -0.75
N LEU A 15 -2.36 -6.65 -1.91
CA LEU A 15 -3.13 -6.46 -3.13
C LEU A 15 -2.87 -7.62 -4.09
N SER A 16 -3.96 -8.17 -4.60
CA SER A 16 -3.91 -9.22 -5.63
C SER A 16 -3.38 -8.67 -6.96
N ASP A 17 -2.60 -9.49 -7.67
CA ASP A 17 -1.93 -9.15 -8.94
C ASP A 17 -2.90 -8.78 -10.08
N ALA A 18 -4.18 -9.14 -9.96
CA ALA A 18 -5.22 -8.92 -10.97
C ALA A 18 -5.74 -7.47 -11.04
N VAL A 19 -5.23 -6.56 -10.22
CA VAL A 19 -5.73 -5.18 -10.15
C VAL A 19 -5.07 -4.31 -11.22
N LYS A 20 -5.88 -3.54 -11.95
CA LYS A 20 -5.40 -2.40 -12.74
C LYS A 20 -4.91 -1.31 -11.81
N VAL A 21 -3.68 -1.47 -11.32
CA VAL A 21 -2.99 -0.46 -10.54
C VAL A 21 -2.60 0.67 -11.47
N SER A 22 -3.22 1.84 -11.27
CA SER A 22 -2.78 3.08 -11.91
C SER A 22 -1.80 3.76 -10.95
N PRO A 23 -0.48 3.60 -11.14
CA PRO A 23 0.45 4.29 -10.28
C PRO A 23 0.27 5.80 -10.50
N ARG A 24 0.12 6.54 -9.40
CA ARG A 24 -0.06 8.00 -9.49
C ARG A 24 1.17 8.70 -10.09
N VAL A 25 2.32 8.01 -10.07
CA VAL A 25 3.51 8.33 -10.86
C VAL A 25 3.57 7.40 -12.07
N PRO A 26 3.56 7.91 -13.30
CA PRO A 26 3.59 7.05 -14.49
C PRO A 26 4.88 6.21 -14.51
N PRO A 27 4.80 4.91 -14.87
CA PRO A 27 5.99 4.07 -15.04
C PRO A 27 6.93 4.59 -16.15
N MET A 28 6.49 5.56 -16.96
CA MET A 28 7.30 6.23 -17.98
C MET A 28 8.38 7.18 -17.42
N ALA A 29 8.47 7.38 -16.10
CA ALA A 29 9.58 8.10 -15.46
C ALA A 29 10.60 7.18 -14.79
N LEU A 30 10.47 5.85 -14.97
CA LEU A 30 11.40 4.87 -14.42
C LEU A 30 11.85 3.99 -15.59
N SER A 31 12.95 4.38 -16.23
CA SER A 31 13.64 3.56 -17.22
C SER A 31 14.13 2.26 -16.56
N GLU A 32 14.21 1.16 -17.32
CA GLU A 32 14.67 -0.15 -16.82
C GLU A 32 16.08 -0.09 -16.18
N GLU A 33 16.89 0.90 -16.57
CA GLU A 33 18.19 1.24 -15.99
C GLU A 33 18.10 1.93 -14.61
N SER A 34 17.03 2.69 -14.32
CA SER A 34 16.80 3.32 -13.01
C SER A 34 16.38 2.33 -11.91
N ILE A 35 16.05 1.10 -12.31
CA ILE A 35 15.76 -0.04 -11.41
C ILE A 35 17.06 -0.59 -10.81
N SER A 36 18.22 -0.31 -11.43
CA SER A 36 19.51 -0.92 -11.07
C SER A 36 20.40 -0.05 -10.17
N GLU A 37 20.09 1.24 -9.99
CA GLU A 37 20.98 2.19 -9.30
C GLU A 37 20.49 2.65 -7.91
N HIS A 38 19.28 2.26 -7.49
CA HIS A 38 18.78 2.50 -6.12
C HIS A 38 18.52 1.18 -5.39
N VAL A 39 19.51 0.29 -5.45
CA VAL A 39 19.63 -0.84 -4.52
C VAL A 39 19.99 -0.24 -3.16
N HIS A 40 19.02 0.27 -2.41
CA HIS A 40 19.04 0.45 -0.95
C HIS A 40 17.81 1.15 -0.34
N ASP A 41 16.90 1.72 -1.14
CA ASP A 41 15.70 2.40 -0.59
C ASP A 41 14.44 1.64 -1.00
N GLU A 42 13.61 1.27 -0.02
CA GLU A 42 12.39 0.50 -0.20
C GLU A 42 11.44 1.22 -1.18
N TYR A 43 11.38 0.75 -2.43
CA TYR A 43 10.51 1.31 -3.47
C TYR A 43 9.06 1.33 -3.02
N THR A 44 8.65 2.51 -2.55
CA THR A 44 7.31 2.72 -2.06
C THR A 44 6.44 3.27 -3.16
N LEU A 45 5.42 2.50 -3.54
CA LEU A 45 4.46 2.87 -4.58
C LEU A 45 3.15 3.31 -3.93
N MET A 46 2.58 4.40 -4.47
CA MET A 46 1.23 4.82 -4.13
C MET A 46 0.27 4.30 -5.18
N LEU A 47 -0.63 3.40 -4.77
CA LEU A 47 -1.53 2.68 -5.64
C LEU A 47 -2.98 3.05 -5.34
N GLU A 48 -3.76 3.20 -6.40
CA GLU A 48 -5.22 3.21 -6.33
C GLU A 48 -5.73 1.80 -6.61
N ALA A 49 -6.53 1.24 -5.70
CA ALA A 49 -7.12 -0.07 -5.85
C ALA A 49 -8.56 -0.09 -5.33
N ASP A 50 -9.35 -0.98 -5.91
CA ASP A 50 -10.71 -1.20 -5.43
C ASP A 50 -10.69 -2.02 -4.12
N LYS A 51 -11.50 -1.61 -3.15
CA LYS A 51 -11.57 -2.18 -1.80
C LYS A 51 -11.77 -3.70 -1.80
N GLN A 52 -12.49 -4.25 -2.78
CA GLN A 52 -12.72 -5.69 -2.87
C GLN A 52 -11.47 -6.51 -3.19
N HIS A 53 -10.41 -5.87 -3.70
CA HIS A 53 -9.15 -6.52 -4.06
C HIS A 53 -8.03 -6.28 -3.05
N VAL A 54 -8.32 -5.57 -1.95
CA VAL A 54 -7.38 -5.32 -0.87
C VAL A 54 -7.72 -6.23 0.30
N ILE A 55 -6.77 -7.08 0.67
CA ILE A 55 -6.87 -7.91 1.86
C ILE A 55 -6.12 -7.18 2.98
N ILE A 56 -6.81 -6.87 4.07
CA ILE A 56 -6.22 -6.22 5.25
C ILE A 56 -6.20 -7.26 6.36
N ASP A 57 -4.99 -7.67 6.74
CA ASP A 57 -4.74 -8.53 7.88
C ASP A 57 -4.40 -7.66 9.10
N SER A 58 -5.37 -7.53 10.01
CA SER A 58 -5.21 -6.74 11.23
C SER A 58 -6.19 -7.19 12.31
N ALA A 59 -5.82 -6.96 13.58
CA ALA A 59 -6.77 -7.07 14.67
C ALA A 59 -7.81 -5.93 14.60
N PRO A 60 -9.06 -6.15 15.04
CA PRO A 60 -10.12 -5.15 14.95
C PRO A 60 -9.82 -3.85 15.72
N SER A 61 -8.93 -3.88 16.72
CA SER A 61 -8.53 -2.71 17.51
C SER A 61 -7.28 -1.98 16.99
N THR A 62 -6.61 -2.52 15.97
CA THR A 62 -5.35 -1.98 15.45
C THR A 62 -5.52 -0.92 14.36
N VAL A 63 -6.71 -0.76 13.79
CA VAL A 63 -7.02 0.24 12.76
C VAL A 63 -7.98 1.28 13.32
N ASN A 64 -7.59 2.55 13.23
CA ASN A 64 -8.44 3.68 13.56
C ASN A 64 -8.86 4.43 12.29
N THR A 65 -10.03 5.05 12.32
CA THR A 65 -10.62 5.73 11.16
C THR A 65 -10.79 7.21 11.46
N LEU A 66 -10.25 8.06 10.58
CA LEU A 66 -10.26 9.51 10.71
C LEU A 66 -10.96 10.12 9.49
N HIS A 67 -12.13 10.71 9.68
CA HIS A 67 -12.82 11.43 8.62
C HIS A 67 -12.27 12.85 8.50
N THR A 68 -11.86 13.22 7.29
CA THR A 68 -11.35 14.56 7.01
C THR A 68 -12.47 15.47 6.53
N ALA A 69 -12.32 16.79 6.74
CA ALA A 69 -13.25 17.79 6.23
C ALA A 69 -13.32 17.81 4.69
N SER A 70 -12.30 17.25 4.02
CA SER A 70 -12.22 17.08 2.56
C SER A 70 -13.17 16.00 2.02
N GLY A 71 -13.81 15.22 2.90
CA GLY A 71 -14.65 14.08 2.52
C GLY A 71 -13.88 12.77 2.34
N GLU A 72 -12.56 12.77 2.51
CA GLU A 72 -11.71 11.58 2.51
C GLU A 72 -11.71 10.90 3.88
N THR A 73 -11.61 9.58 3.91
CA THR A 73 -11.52 8.79 5.14
C THR A 73 -10.13 8.17 5.24
N HIS A 74 -9.38 8.54 6.29
CA HIS A 74 -8.02 8.07 6.51
C HIS A 74 -8.04 6.89 7.49
N HIS A 75 -7.43 5.77 7.11
CA HIS A 75 -7.25 4.63 7.98
C HIS A 75 -5.82 4.62 8.48
N VAL A 76 -5.66 4.69 9.80
CA VAL A 76 -4.35 4.80 10.46
C VAL A 76 -4.16 3.65 11.44
N CYS A 77 -2.92 3.25 11.67
CA CYS A 77 -2.61 2.29 12.72
C CYS A 77 -2.82 2.95 14.08
N ASN A 78 -3.63 2.34 14.94
CA ASN A 78 -3.91 2.82 16.29
C ASN A 78 -2.69 2.68 17.23
N GLN A 79 -1.73 1.82 16.90
CA GLN A 79 -0.55 1.57 17.73
C GLN A 79 0.59 2.54 17.45
N CYS A 80 0.92 2.77 16.17
CA CYS A 80 2.05 3.61 15.77
C CYS A 80 1.66 4.90 15.04
N GLY A 81 0.37 5.11 14.76
CA GLY A 81 -0.12 6.30 14.05
C GLY A 81 0.17 6.32 12.54
N THR A 82 0.81 5.28 11.98
CA THR A 82 1.13 5.21 10.54
C THR A 82 -0.15 5.24 9.71
N LEU A 83 -0.18 6.10 8.68
CA LEU A 83 -1.24 6.10 7.66
C LEU A 83 -1.15 4.82 6.81
N LEU A 84 -2.23 4.03 6.82
CA LEU A 84 -2.31 2.74 6.13
C LEU A 84 -2.84 2.94 4.71
N PHE A 85 -4.04 3.49 4.61
CA PHE A 85 -4.72 3.76 3.34
C PHE A 85 -5.76 4.87 3.50
N VAL A 86 -6.09 5.50 2.37
CA VAL A 86 -7.09 6.57 2.29
C VAL A 86 -8.24 6.11 1.41
N GLU A 87 -9.45 6.10 1.96
CA GLU A 87 -10.68 5.85 1.22
C GLU A 87 -11.18 7.19 0.66
N LYS A 88 -11.05 7.36 -0.66
CA LYS A 88 -11.52 8.57 -1.38
C LYS A 88 -12.99 8.48 -1.77
N SER A 89 -13.45 7.26 -1.99
CA SER A 89 -14.83 6.93 -2.32
C SER A 89 -15.10 5.54 -1.76
N PRO A 90 -16.36 5.13 -1.54
CA PRO A 90 -16.69 3.91 -0.78
C PRO A 90 -16.05 2.61 -1.31
N ASN A 91 -15.58 2.60 -2.55
CA ASN A 91 -14.93 1.44 -3.17
C ASN A 91 -13.47 1.68 -3.57
N VAL A 92 -12.93 2.90 -3.44
CA VAL A 92 -11.58 3.23 -3.94
C VAL A 92 -10.65 3.59 -2.78
N LEU A 93 -9.60 2.78 -2.64
CA LEU A 93 -8.56 2.93 -1.64
C LEU A 93 -7.25 3.39 -2.28
N HIS A 94 -6.57 4.32 -1.62
CA HIS A 94 -5.22 4.75 -1.93
C HIS A 94 -4.26 4.15 -0.90
N LEU A 95 -3.37 3.28 -1.33
CA LEU A 95 -2.49 2.51 -0.44
C LEU A 95 -1.04 2.80 -0.76
N LYS A 96 -0.21 2.84 0.29
CA LYS A 96 1.25 2.95 0.17
C LYS A 96 1.84 1.55 0.33
N VAL A 97 2.26 0.93 -0.76
CA VAL A 97 2.78 -0.45 -0.76
C VAL A 97 4.26 -0.49 -1.12
N LYS A 98 4.92 -1.58 -0.76
CA LYS A 98 6.24 -1.96 -1.28
C LYS A 98 6.05 -3.01 -2.37
N PHE A 99 6.73 -2.82 -3.51
CA PHE A 99 6.74 -3.84 -4.55
C PHE A 99 7.80 -4.90 -4.22
N LEU A 100 7.38 -6.15 -4.04
CA LEU A 100 8.28 -7.25 -3.67
C LEU A 100 8.81 -8.03 -4.89
N GLY A 101 8.59 -7.53 -6.11
CA GLY A 101 8.98 -8.24 -7.34
C GLY A 101 8.10 -9.47 -7.61
N HIS A 102 8.29 -10.08 -8.78
CA HIS A 102 7.60 -11.34 -9.15
C HIS A 102 8.32 -12.59 -8.61
N ASN A 103 9.54 -12.47 -8.07
CA ASN A 103 10.38 -13.60 -7.66
C ASN A 103 11.11 -13.33 -6.33
N GLN A 104 10.41 -13.43 -5.20
CA GLN A 104 11.10 -13.75 -3.94
C GLN A 104 10.58 -15.07 -3.40
N CYS A 105 11.27 -16.14 -3.80
CA CYS A 105 11.27 -17.39 -3.06
C CYS A 105 11.86 -17.08 -1.67
N PRO A 106 11.12 -17.22 -0.56
CA PRO A 106 11.66 -16.94 0.75
C PRO A 106 12.69 -18.02 1.11
N THR A 107 13.96 -17.66 1.20
CA THR A 107 14.96 -18.47 1.92
C THR A 107 14.80 -18.18 3.41
N TRP A 108 14.55 -19.26 4.16
CA TRP A 108 14.31 -19.31 5.59
C TRP A 108 15.63 -19.14 6.37
#